data_AF-A0A645HZ28-F1
#
_entry.id   AF-A0A645HZ28-F1
#
_cell.length_a   1.000
_cell.length_b   1.000
_cell.length_c   1.000
_cell.angle_alpha   90.00
_cell.angle_beta   90.00
_cell.angle_gamma   90.00
#
_symmetry.space_group_name_H-M   'P 1'
#
loop_
_entity.id
_entity.type
_entity.pdbx_description
1 polymer ?
#
loop_
_entity_poly.entity_id
_entity_poly.type
_entity_poly.pdbx_seq_one_letter_code
_entity_poly.pdbx_strand_id
1 'polypeptide(L)'
;MSEYQEIDFDVNPLEYGLDPDYTFSNVTLKIVYDSHDVATKQIKVMIYDTNRGWVNLTEDLPPQTSTFETRYYNLTDYIHNAEDLENFDVKIVACAENVQKSVYIDYMGLWIE
;
A
#
# COMPACT_ATOMS: atom_id res chain seq x y z
N MET A 1 13.77 16.29 -0.20
CA MET A 1 13.88 15.28 -1.28
C MET A 1 12.83 14.22 -1.01
N SER A 2 12.20 13.67 -2.05
CA SER A 2 11.24 12.57 -1.94
C SER A 2 11.82 11.32 -2.59
N GLU A 3 11.82 10.22 -1.86
CA GLU A 3 12.18 8.89 -2.35
C GLU A 3 10.91 8.04 -2.41
N TYR A 4 10.87 7.05 -3.30
CA TYR A 4 9.74 6.13 -3.38
C TYR A 4 10.19 4.70 -3.66
N GLN A 5 9.35 3.76 -3.22
CA GLN A 5 9.45 2.35 -3.53
C GLN A 5 8.10 1.88 -4.11
N GLU A 6 8.14 1.27 -5.29
CA GLU A 6 7.00 0.55 -5.87
C GLU A 6 7.10 -0.93 -5.47
N ILE A 7 5.95 -1.50 -5.16
CA ILE A 7 5.77 -2.89 -4.73
C ILE A 7 4.64 -3.47 -5.57
N ASP A 8 5.04 -4.39 -6.44
CA ASP A 8 4.14 -5.26 -7.20
C ASP A 8 3.89 -6.51 -6.34
N PHE A 9 2.61 -6.87 -6.17
CA PHE A 9 2.22 -8.06 -5.42
C PHE A 9 2.26 -9.34 -6.25
N ASP A 10 2.39 -9.22 -7.58
CA ASP A 10 2.41 -10.31 -8.56
C ASP A 10 1.26 -11.31 -8.31
N VAL A 11 0.06 -10.77 -8.07
CA VAL A 11 -1.11 -11.58 -7.74
C VAL A 11 -1.67 -12.19 -9.00
N ASN A 12 -1.73 -13.53 -9.05
CA ASN A 12 -2.49 -14.27 -10.04
C ASN A 12 -3.80 -14.80 -9.43
N PRO A 13 -4.95 -14.13 -9.64
CA PRO A 13 -6.22 -14.51 -9.00
C PRO A 13 -6.63 -15.96 -9.26
N LEU A 14 -6.30 -16.51 -10.45
CA LEU A 14 -6.64 -17.87 -10.83
C LEU A 14 -5.89 -18.92 -9.97
N GLU A 15 -4.67 -18.62 -9.52
CA GLU A 15 -3.93 -19.51 -8.60
C GLU A 15 -4.58 -19.59 -7.22
N TYR A 16 -5.35 -18.57 -6.84
CA TYR A 16 -6.13 -18.52 -5.61
C TYR A 16 -7.57 -19.00 -5.80
N GLY A 17 -7.94 -19.51 -6.99
CA GLY A 17 -9.28 -20.00 -7.29
C GLY A 17 -10.34 -18.90 -7.41
N LEU A 18 -9.91 -17.65 -7.61
CA LEU A 18 -10.80 -16.51 -7.85
C LEU A 18 -11.16 -16.47 -9.34
N ASP A 19 -12.44 -16.68 -9.64
CA ASP A 19 -12.98 -16.55 -10.99
C ASP A 19 -12.91 -15.08 -11.43
N PRO A 20 -12.60 -14.77 -12.71
CA PRO A 20 -12.68 -13.42 -13.26
C PRO A 20 -13.98 -12.67 -12.93
N ASP A 21 -15.12 -13.38 -12.86
CA ASP A 21 -16.42 -12.79 -12.56
C ASP A 21 -16.67 -12.61 -11.03
N TYR A 22 -15.74 -13.04 -10.17
CA TYR A 22 -15.87 -12.89 -8.73
C TYR A 22 -15.80 -11.42 -8.33
N THR A 23 -16.81 -10.98 -7.57
CA THR A 23 -16.85 -9.64 -7.01
C THR A 23 -16.45 -9.68 -5.55
N PHE A 24 -15.46 -8.88 -5.18
CA PHE A 24 -15.02 -8.74 -3.79
C PHE A 24 -15.97 -7.85 -3.01
N SER A 25 -16.30 -8.28 -1.79
CA SER A 25 -17.11 -7.52 -0.85
C SER A 25 -16.26 -6.66 0.08
N ASN A 26 -15.01 -7.06 0.30
CA ASN A 26 -14.05 -6.35 1.13
C ASN A 26 -12.63 -6.61 0.63
N VAL A 27 -11.87 -5.55 0.39
CA VAL A 27 -10.43 -5.63 0.14
C VAL A 27 -9.72 -4.69 1.10
N THR A 28 -8.82 -5.23 1.92
CA THR A 28 -8.08 -4.45 2.92
C THR A 28 -6.58 -4.65 2.77
N LEU A 29 -5.84 -3.56 2.57
CA LEU A 29 -4.39 -3.55 2.62
C LEU A 29 -3.93 -3.36 4.07
N LYS A 30 -3.11 -4.30 4.56
CA LYS A 30 -2.43 -4.23 5.84
C LYS A 30 -0.96 -3.91 5.62
N ILE A 31 -0.46 -2.87 6.29
CA ILE A 31 0.96 -2.50 6.31
C ILE A 31 1.45 -2.55 7.76
N VAL A 32 2.53 -3.27 8.01
CA VAL A 32 3.30 -3.24 9.26
C VAL A 32 4.63 -2.59 8.96
N TYR A 33 4.91 -1.47 9.62
CA TYR A 33 6.09 -0.67 9.34
C TYR A 33 6.65 -0.04 10.60
N ASP A 34 7.91 0.37 10.52
CA ASP A 34 8.60 1.14 11.53
C ASP A 34 9.39 2.28 10.88
N SER A 35 9.30 3.47 11.48
CA SER A 35 10.04 4.65 11.07
C SER A 35 10.58 5.36 12.30
N HIS A 36 11.90 5.26 12.50
CA HIS A 36 12.58 5.85 13.65
C HIS A 36 13.06 7.30 13.42
N ASP A 37 12.77 7.90 12.27
CA ASP A 37 13.41 9.16 11.85
C ASP A 37 12.53 10.39 12.09
N VAL A 38 12.87 11.17 13.12
CA VAL A 38 12.28 12.49 13.45
C VAL A 38 12.33 13.51 12.30
N ALA A 39 13.20 13.33 11.31
CA ALA A 39 13.32 14.22 10.15
C ALA A 39 12.41 13.81 8.98
N THR A 40 11.74 12.65 9.08
CA THR A 40 10.71 12.25 8.12
C THR A 40 9.47 13.11 8.36
N LYS A 41 8.99 13.79 7.31
CA LYS A 41 7.83 14.68 7.43
C LYS A 41 6.53 13.98 7.06
N GLN A 42 6.61 13.07 6.09
CA GLN A 42 5.45 12.47 5.49
C GLN A 42 5.84 11.15 4.82
N ILE A 43 5.00 10.14 5.01
CA ILE A 43 5.07 8.87 4.30
C ILE A 43 3.69 8.64 3.70
N LYS A 44 3.59 8.67 2.37
CA LYS A 44 2.33 8.46 1.64
C LYS A 44 2.25 7.04 1.15
N VAL A 45 1.04 6.49 1.18
CA VAL A 45 0.69 5.23 0.51
C VAL A 45 -0.14 5.59 -0.70
N MET A 46 0.30 5.12 -1.86
CA MET A 46 -0.42 5.27 -3.11
C MET A 46 -0.71 3.89 -3.70
N ILE A 47 -1.81 3.79 -4.42
CA ILE A 47 -2.16 2.60 -5.20
C ILE A 47 -2.30 2.99 -6.67
N TYR A 48 -2.10 2.03 -7.58
CA TYR A 48 -2.39 2.24 -8.98
C TYR A 48 -3.87 1.95 -9.26
N ASP A 49 -4.57 2.94 -9.82
CA ASP A 49 -5.95 2.81 -10.30
C ASP A 49 -5.90 2.89 -11.83
N THR A 50 -6.48 1.91 -12.52
CA THR A 50 -6.42 1.81 -13.99
C THR A 50 -7.05 3.01 -14.71
N ASN A 51 -8.01 3.69 -14.07
CA ASN A 51 -8.71 4.86 -14.63
C ASN A 51 -8.01 6.19 -14.28
N ARG A 52 -7.33 6.27 -13.13
CA ARG A 52 -6.82 7.52 -12.54
C ARG A 52 -5.29 7.58 -12.43
N GLY A 53 -4.60 6.47 -12.66
CA GLY A 53 -3.18 6.30 -12.37
C GLY A 53 -2.90 6.23 -10.87
N TRP A 54 -1.75 6.72 -10.43
CA TRP A 54 -1.36 6.70 -9.02
C TRP A 54 -2.25 7.60 -8.15
N VAL A 55 -3.01 7.01 -7.23
CA VAL A 55 -3.89 7.73 -6.29
C VAL A 55 -3.36 7.60 -4.86
N ASN A 56 -3.40 8.69 -4.09
CA ASN A 56 -3.05 8.63 -2.67
C ASN A 56 -4.20 8.00 -1.89
N LEU A 57 -3.88 7.10 -0.97
CA LEU A 57 -4.82 6.70 0.07
C LEU A 57 -4.99 7.87 1.05
N THR A 58 -6.17 7.94 1.69
CA THR A 58 -6.60 9.11 2.47
C THR A 58 -5.74 9.40 3.70
N GLU A 59 -5.05 8.40 4.24
CA GLU A 59 -4.24 8.54 5.45
C GLU A 59 -2.76 8.26 5.18
N ASP A 60 -1.92 9.26 5.45
CA ASP A 60 -0.48 9.08 5.47
C ASP A 60 -0.07 8.16 6.64
N LEU A 61 1.00 7.40 6.45
CA LEU A 61 1.63 6.69 7.55
C LEU A 61 2.31 7.71 8.48
N PRO A 62 2.09 7.63 9.81
CA PRO A 62 2.85 8.43 10.75
C PRO A 62 4.36 8.33 10.49
N PRO A 63 5.05 9.47 10.37
CA PRO A 63 6.46 9.49 9.97
C PRO A 63 7.41 9.08 11.11
N GLN A 64 6.91 8.97 12.34
CA GLN A 64 7.69 8.52 13.48
C GLN A 64 6.87 7.53 14.31
N THR A 65 7.46 6.36 14.54
CA THR A 65 6.93 5.30 15.37
C THR A 65 7.96 4.89 16.41
N SER A 66 7.51 4.52 17.61
CA SER A 66 8.39 3.99 18.67
C SER A 66 8.62 2.48 18.54
N THR A 67 7.76 1.80 17.80
CA THR A 67 7.76 0.36 17.51
C THR A 67 7.10 0.13 16.15
N PHE A 68 7.09 -1.11 15.66
CA PHE A 68 6.25 -1.48 14.53
C PHE A 68 4.79 -1.10 14.77
N GLU A 69 4.23 -0.35 13.82
CA GLU A 69 2.81 0.00 13.78
C GLU A 69 2.11 -0.71 12.64
N THR A 70 0.85 -1.06 12.86
CA THR A 70 -0.02 -1.61 11.83
C THR A 70 -0.99 -0.55 11.32
N ARG A 71 -1.16 -0.48 10.00
CA ARG A 71 -2.17 0.34 9.33
C ARG A 71 -2.98 -0.50 8.38
N TYR A 72 -4.25 -0.15 8.26
CA TYR A 72 -5.23 -0.83 7.43
C TYR A 72 -5.88 0.19 6.52
N TYR A 73 -5.94 -0.14 5.23
CA TYR A 73 -6.58 0.69 4.22
C TYR A 73 -7.68 -0.11 3.55
N ASN A 74 -8.90 0.45 3.53
CA ASN A 74 -10.00 -0.12 2.76
C ASN A 74 -9.79 0.22 1.28
N LEU A 75 -9.72 -0.83 0.45
CA LEU A 75 -9.49 -0.76 -0.99
C LEU A 75 -10.70 -1.23 -1.80
N THR A 76 -11.85 -1.54 -1.18
CA THR A 76 -13.03 -2.10 -1.86
C THR A 76 -13.54 -1.22 -3.00
N ASP A 77 -13.40 0.11 -2.89
CA ASP A 77 -13.81 1.04 -3.95
C ASP A 77 -12.80 1.12 -5.12
N TYR A 78 -11.67 0.42 -5.02
CA TYR A 78 -10.59 0.41 -6.02
C TYR A 78 -10.37 -0.99 -6.62
N ILE A 79 -10.63 -2.05 -5.85
CA ILE A 79 -10.43 -3.44 -6.25
C ILE A 79 -11.76 -4.17 -6.10
N HIS A 80 -12.50 -4.31 -7.21
CA HIS A 80 -13.85 -4.87 -7.21
C HIS A 80 -13.85 -6.33 -7.64
N ASN A 81 -12.90 -6.75 -8.47
CA ASN A 81 -12.85 -8.08 -9.08
C ASN A 81 -11.41 -8.55 -9.32
N ALA A 82 -11.26 -9.77 -9.83
CA ALA A 82 -9.97 -10.39 -10.08
C ALA A 82 -9.07 -9.58 -11.05
N GLU A 83 -9.62 -8.94 -12.07
CA GLU A 83 -8.84 -8.12 -13.01
C GLU A 83 -8.24 -6.89 -12.31
N ASP A 84 -9.01 -6.22 -11.45
CA ASP A 84 -8.48 -5.10 -10.65
C ASP A 84 -7.36 -5.58 -9.72
N LEU A 85 -7.47 -6.79 -9.17
CA LEU A 85 -6.49 -7.38 -8.26
C LEU A 85 -5.19 -7.76 -8.97
N GLU A 86 -5.26 -8.30 -10.19
CA GLU A 86 -4.09 -8.65 -11.00
C GLU A 86 -3.24 -7.42 -11.37
N ASN A 87 -3.87 -6.26 -11.50
CA ASN A 87 -3.21 -4.99 -11.83
C ASN A 87 -2.89 -4.13 -10.60
N PHE A 88 -2.93 -4.71 -9.39
CA PHE A 88 -2.75 -3.97 -8.16
C PHE A 88 -1.28 -3.73 -7.81
N ASP A 89 -0.89 -2.46 -7.83
CA ASP A 89 0.41 -1.99 -7.34
C ASP A 89 0.27 -1.02 -6.17
N VAL A 90 1.24 -1.08 -5.26
CA VAL A 90 1.39 -0.12 -4.15
C VAL A 90 2.69 0.66 -4.30
N LYS A 91 2.64 1.95 -3.98
CA LYS A 91 3.80 2.84 -3.91
C LYS A 91 3.88 3.53 -2.56
N ILE A 92 5.01 3.40 -1.90
CA ILE A 92 5.33 4.11 -0.65
C ILE A 92 6.24 5.28 -1.00
N VAL A 93 5.81 6.50 -0.70
CA VAL A 93 6.58 7.73 -0.96
C VAL A 93 6.97 8.38 0.37
N ALA A 94 8.26 8.48 0.63
CA ALA A 94 8.78 9.13 1.82
C ALA A 94 9.38 10.51 1.48
N CYS A 95 8.89 11.55 2.16
CA CYS A 95 9.32 12.93 1.99
C CYS A 95 10.03 13.42 3.24
N ALA A 96 11.25 13.94 3.08
CA ALA A 96 12.02 14.34 4.24
C ALA A 96 13.16 15.35 3.92
N GLU A 97 13.70 15.97 4.96
CA GLU A 97 14.77 16.98 4.86
C GLU A 97 16.15 16.32 4.85
N ASN A 98 16.97 16.57 3.83
CA ASN A 98 18.42 16.31 3.64
C ASN A 98 19.25 15.43 4.62
N VAL A 99 18.74 14.29 5.08
CA VAL A 99 19.48 13.25 5.82
C VAL A 99 19.23 11.88 5.20
N GLN A 100 20.13 10.93 5.43
CA GLN A 100 20.04 9.52 5.03
C GLN A 100 18.97 8.84 5.91
N LYS A 101 17.94 8.24 5.29
CA LYS A 101 16.71 7.80 5.99
C LYS A 101 16.33 6.40 5.62
N SER A 102 15.57 5.76 6.50
CA SER A 102 15.03 4.44 6.25
C SER A 102 13.63 4.36 6.87
N VAL A 103 12.66 4.04 6.04
CA VAL A 103 11.37 3.50 6.48
C VAL A 103 11.48 2.00 6.29
N TYR A 104 11.23 1.23 7.34
CA TYR A 104 11.27 -0.22 7.28
C TYR A 104 9.85 -0.76 7.17
N ILE A 105 9.55 -1.44 6.08
CA ILE A 105 8.32 -2.22 5.93
C ILE A 105 8.66 -3.65 6.34
N ASP A 106 8.02 -4.15 7.40
CA ASP A 106 8.21 -5.53 7.87
C ASP A 106 7.25 -6.48 7.16
N TYR A 107 6.00 -6.04 6.96
CA TYR A 107 4.98 -6.83 6.31
C TYR A 107 4.02 -5.95 5.52
N MET A 108 3.67 -6.42 4.33
CA MET A 108 2.57 -5.89 3.55
C MET A 108 1.72 -7.06 3.05
N GLY A 109 0.40 -6.94 3.16
CA GLY A 109 -0.50 -8.00 2.75
C GLY A 109 -1.89 -7.49 2.43
N LEU A 110 -2.57 -8.23 1.54
CA LEU A 110 -3.96 -8.00 1.18
C LEU A 110 -4.85 -9.04 1.86
N TRP A 111 -5.97 -8.57 2.39
CA TRP A 111 -7.07 -9.39 2.87
C TRP A 111 -8.27 -9.20 1.94
N ILE A 112 -8.86 -10.30 1.46
CA ILE A 112 -9.90 -10.31 0.44
C ILE A 112 -11.04 -11.21 0.91
N GLU A 113 -12.29 -10.71 0.84
CA GLU A 113 -13.53 -11.44 1.17
C GLU A 113 -14.54 -11.41 0.02
#